data_AF-A0A845QZA5-F1
#
_entry.id   AF-A0A845QZA5-F1
#
_cell.length_a   1.000
_cell.length_b   1.000
_cell.length_c   1.000
_cell.angle_alpha   90.00
_cell.angle_beta   90.00
_cell.angle_gamma   90.00
#
_symmetry.space_group_name_H-M   'P 1'
#
loop_
_entity.id
_entity.type
_entity.pdbx_description
1 polymer ?
#
loop_
_entity_poly.entity_id
_entity_poly.type
_entity_poly.pdbx_seq_one_letter_code
_entity_poly.pdbx_strand_id
1 'polypeptide(L)'
;MLAKTNIIANDIDYYTNSNSNSIIYEITKNEVINYGKEINSRIIVVDEDGNVTIDSKEEFRGQEFEHKEINSALKGKNISNAYNFKEYGHLLYTSVPLIINGKIEGAVLTSTSIDNIFVRVNSIKNALYWISFLSVIFVAIISFILANIFSKPIQKFTNVILNMARGNLNQRVEIHSNDEFNQLANAFNIMSTKLDQVDIQRKDFVANVSHELRTPLSSIKLLSESLLHQDTVDEKVYKEFLSDIDSEIDRLNNIIDDLLSLVDLDKEKLNLNYKVTYINHLLEKIISRLKPISEEKNIELNYIEKAKIQLNIDKNKIQQAIINIIHNAIKYTHENGNVDVILYSDNKNAIIEIKDNGIGIPEKDLEHIFERFYRVDKARTRNTGGTGLGLSIANQIITLHQGNIEVKSEINKGTKFYIKLPLDNNVSLD
;
A
#
# COMPACT_ATOMS: atom_id res chain seq x y z
N MET A 1 4.95 -4.91 66.63
CA MET A 1 4.65 -4.38 67.97
C MET A 1 3.88 -5.38 68.80
N LEU A 2 2.68 -5.81 68.37
CA LEU A 2 1.83 -6.76 69.09
C LEU A 2 2.54 -8.04 69.60
N ALA A 3 3.36 -8.69 68.77
CA ALA A 3 4.13 -9.86 69.21
C ALA A 3 5.11 -9.54 70.37
N LYS A 4 5.76 -8.37 70.33
CA LYS A 4 6.66 -7.91 71.39
C LYS A 4 5.87 -7.58 72.66
N THR A 5 4.73 -6.90 72.53
CA THR A 5 3.82 -6.59 73.64
C THR A 5 3.31 -7.88 74.32
N ASN A 6 2.94 -8.91 73.54
CA ASN A 6 2.56 -10.22 74.08
C ASN A 6 3.70 -10.92 74.82
N ILE A 7 4.94 -10.87 74.30
CA ILE A 7 6.12 -11.44 74.98
C ILE A 7 6.30 -10.74 76.33
N ILE A 8 6.27 -9.41 76.35
CA ILE A 8 6.40 -8.63 77.58
C ILE A 8 5.30 -8.99 78.59
N ALA A 9 4.05 -9.14 78.15
CA ALA A 9 2.94 -9.53 79.03
C ALA A 9 3.12 -10.94 79.61
N ASN A 10 3.57 -11.91 78.82
CA ASN A 10 3.85 -13.26 79.30
C ASN A 10 5.05 -13.30 80.26
N ASP A 11 6.08 -12.51 80.00
CA ASP A 11 7.24 -12.43 80.90
C ASP A 11 6.84 -11.80 82.25
N ILE A 12 5.95 -10.80 82.25
CA ILE A 12 5.41 -10.20 83.50
C ILE A 12 4.59 -11.22 84.31
N ASP A 13 3.77 -12.08 83.67
CA ASP A 13 3.05 -13.18 84.34
C ASP A 13 4.02 -14.15 85.05
N TYR A 14 5.15 -14.46 84.44
CA TYR A 14 6.17 -15.33 85.04
C TYR A 14 6.69 -14.79 86.39
N TYR A 15 6.91 -13.47 86.51
CA TYR A 15 7.43 -12.88 87.74
C TYR A 15 6.37 -12.66 88.82
N THR A 16 5.13 -12.38 88.44
CA THR A 16 4.01 -12.16 89.38
C THR A 16 3.52 -13.44 90.06
N ASN A 17 3.83 -14.62 89.53
CA ASN A 17 3.56 -15.91 90.18
C ASN A 17 4.45 -16.23 91.40
N SER A 18 5.36 -15.34 91.79
CA SER A 18 6.14 -15.45 93.03
C SER A 18 5.61 -14.48 94.10
N ASN A 19 5.29 -14.99 95.29
CA ASN A 19 4.60 -14.28 96.37
C ASN A 19 5.08 -12.83 96.59
N SER A 20 4.11 -11.91 96.73
CA SER A 20 4.18 -10.45 96.89
C SER A 20 5.30 -9.95 97.82
N ASN A 21 6.52 -9.88 97.30
CA ASN A 21 7.69 -9.29 97.95
C ASN A 21 8.06 -8.02 97.19
N SER A 22 8.42 -6.96 97.91
CA SER A 22 8.92 -5.69 97.30
C SER A 22 10.08 -5.90 96.32
N ILE A 23 10.84 -6.99 96.49
CA ILE A 23 11.95 -7.41 95.63
C ILE A 23 11.47 -7.82 94.22
N ILE A 24 10.37 -8.58 94.12
CA ILE A 24 9.88 -9.09 92.83
C ILE A 24 9.33 -7.96 91.97
N TYR A 25 8.60 -7.03 92.59
CA TYR A 25 8.14 -5.81 91.92
C TYR A 25 9.32 -5.02 91.32
N GLU A 26 10.40 -4.84 92.07
CA GLU A 26 11.59 -4.11 91.57
C GLU A 26 12.30 -4.87 90.43
N ILE A 27 12.29 -6.20 90.44
CA ILE A 27 12.81 -7.00 89.32
C ILE A 27 11.94 -6.80 88.07
N THR A 28 10.62 -7.01 88.17
CA THR A 28 9.67 -6.85 87.07
C THR A 28 9.70 -5.44 86.50
N LYS A 29 9.76 -4.41 87.38
CA LYS A 29 9.88 -3.01 86.97
C LYS A 29 11.15 -2.76 86.15
N ASN A 30 12.31 -3.23 86.63
CA ASN A 30 13.57 -3.06 85.90
C ASN A 30 13.55 -3.76 84.55
N GLU A 31 12.89 -4.92 84.46
CA GLU A 31 12.76 -5.68 83.22
C GLU A 31 11.85 -4.97 82.21
N VAL A 32 10.71 -4.42 82.65
CA VAL A 32 9.84 -3.56 81.83
C VAL A 32 10.58 -2.32 81.33
N ILE A 33 11.41 -1.69 82.17
CA ILE A 33 12.25 -0.55 81.75
C ILE A 33 13.28 -0.98 80.70
N ASN A 34 13.93 -2.13 80.89
CA ASN A 34 14.93 -2.65 79.96
C ASN A 34 14.30 -3.03 78.61
N TYR A 35 13.15 -3.70 78.64
CA TYR A 35 12.38 -3.98 77.43
C TYR A 35 11.99 -2.70 76.72
N GLY A 36 11.48 -1.70 77.45
CA GLY A 36 11.13 -0.41 76.87
C GLY A 36 12.30 0.26 76.15
N LYS A 37 13.51 0.18 76.71
CA LYS A 37 14.74 0.66 76.06
C LYS A 37 15.11 -0.16 74.82
N GLU A 38 15.09 -1.49 74.90
CA GLU A 38 15.47 -2.39 73.80
C GLU A 38 14.58 -2.20 72.58
N ILE A 39 13.27 -2.09 72.79
CA ILE A 39 12.30 -1.92 71.71
C ILE A 39 11.99 -0.46 71.40
N ASN A 40 12.73 0.48 72.01
CA ASN A 40 12.54 1.94 71.90
C ASN A 40 11.06 2.34 72.00
N SER A 41 10.41 1.89 73.08
CA SER A 41 8.98 2.07 73.32
C SER A 41 8.73 2.35 74.80
N ARG A 42 7.72 3.14 75.11
CA ARG A 42 7.21 3.24 76.47
C ARG A 42 6.30 2.05 76.75
N ILE A 43 6.41 1.49 77.94
CA ILE A 43 5.59 0.37 78.40
C ILE A 43 4.85 0.82 79.66
N ILE A 44 3.55 0.62 79.67
CA ILE A 44 2.66 0.89 80.81
C ILE A 44 1.94 -0.41 81.13
N VAL A 45 1.97 -0.82 82.39
CA VAL A 45 1.22 -1.95 82.92
C VAL A 45 0.14 -1.39 83.82
N VAL A 46 -1.09 -1.84 83.64
CA VAL A 46 -2.24 -1.47 84.47
C VAL A 46 -2.86 -2.70 85.13
N ASP A 47 -3.53 -2.49 86.26
CA ASP A 47 -4.35 -3.50 86.93
C ASP A 47 -5.74 -3.66 86.29
N GLU A 48 -6.59 -4.52 86.87
CA GLU A 48 -7.98 -4.76 86.43
C GLU A 48 -8.84 -3.49 86.41
N ASP A 49 -8.55 -2.55 87.30
CA ASP A 49 -9.26 -1.28 87.46
C ASP A 49 -8.71 -0.18 86.52
N GLY A 50 -7.63 -0.46 85.77
CA GLY A 50 -7.00 0.49 84.85
C GLY A 50 -5.99 1.45 85.49
N ASN A 51 -5.59 1.21 86.75
CA ASN A 51 -4.58 2.00 87.43
C ASN A 51 -3.17 1.56 87.01
N VAL A 52 -2.29 2.52 86.77
CA VAL A 52 -0.91 2.23 86.36
C VAL A 52 -0.09 1.65 87.51
N THR A 53 0.28 0.39 87.38
CA THR A 53 1.15 -0.32 88.31
C THR A 53 2.62 -0.13 87.96
N ILE A 54 2.98 -0.15 86.68
CA ILE A 54 4.35 0.06 86.19
C ILE A 54 4.32 1.00 84.97
N ASP A 55 5.19 2.01 84.95
CA ASP A 55 5.39 2.88 83.78
C ASP A 55 6.89 3.01 83.54
N SER A 56 7.35 2.60 82.35
CA SER A 56 8.77 2.64 82.00
C SER A 56 9.38 4.05 82.00
N LYS A 57 8.54 5.11 82.03
CA LYS A 57 8.96 6.52 82.19
C LYS A 57 8.61 7.12 83.56
N GLU A 58 7.91 6.38 84.42
CA GLU A 58 7.51 6.80 85.78
C GLU A 58 6.66 8.11 85.85
N GLU A 59 5.95 8.50 84.79
CA GLU A 59 5.16 9.75 84.81
C GLU A 59 3.72 9.53 85.28
N PHE A 60 3.14 8.36 85.03
CA PHE A 60 1.71 8.08 85.29
C PHE A 60 1.46 7.08 86.44
N ARG A 61 2.48 6.72 87.22
CA ARG A 61 2.35 5.70 88.27
C ARG A 61 1.25 6.05 89.29
N GLY A 62 0.38 5.09 89.57
CA GLY A 62 -0.72 5.24 90.52
C GLY A 62 -1.86 6.14 90.04
N GLN A 63 -1.83 6.57 88.78
CA GLN A 63 -2.92 7.28 88.13
C GLN A 63 -3.73 6.28 87.28
N GLU A 64 -5.02 6.54 87.14
CA GLU A 64 -5.86 5.85 86.17
C GLU A 64 -5.44 6.28 84.76
N PHE A 65 -5.15 5.32 83.88
CA PHE A 65 -4.73 5.62 82.50
C PHE A 65 -5.77 5.11 81.52
N GLU A 66 -6.77 5.94 81.27
CA GLU A 66 -7.88 5.60 80.39
C GLU A 66 -7.46 5.68 78.92
N HIS A 67 -7.38 4.52 78.27
CA HIS A 67 -7.14 4.41 76.83
C HIS A 67 -8.01 3.32 76.22
N LYS A 68 -8.48 3.56 74.99
CA LYS A 68 -9.30 2.59 74.22
C LYS A 68 -8.60 1.24 74.10
N GLU A 69 -7.28 1.25 73.96
CA GLU A 69 -6.46 0.06 73.84
C GLU A 69 -6.49 -0.78 75.12
N ILE A 70 -6.33 -0.15 76.28
CA ILE A 70 -6.38 -0.79 77.61
C ILE A 70 -7.78 -1.37 77.87
N ASN A 71 -8.83 -0.58 77.64
CA ASN A 71 -10.22 -1.02 77.83
C ASN A 71 -10.61 -2.23 76.96
N SER A 72 -9.94 -2.40 75.81
CA SER A 72 -10.13 -3.57 74.95
C SER A 72 -9.31 -4.78 75.42
N ALA A 73 -8.08 -4.53 75.89
CA ALA A 73 -7.21 -5.55 76.46
C ALA A 73 -7.80 -6.16 77.74
N LEU A 74 -8.35 -5.35 78.65
CA LEU A 74 -9.05 -5.82 79.85
C LEU A 74 -10.29 -6.69 79.53
N LYS A 75 -10.85 -6.57 78.32
CA LYS A 75 -11.92 -7.46 77.80
C LYS A 75 -11.37 -8.71 77.08
N GLY A 76 -10.08 -8.98 77.21
CA GLY A 76 -9.38 -10.11 76.61
C GLY A 76 -9.02 -9.93 75.13
N LYS A 77 -9.08 -8.71 74.58
CA LYS A 77 -8.79 -8.47 73.15
C LYS A 77 -7.51 -7.68 72.93
N ASN A 78 -6.62 -8.28 72.15
CA ASN A 78 -5.46 -7.62 71.59
C ASN A 78 -5.87 -6.51 70.60
N ILE A 79 -5.31 -5.31 70.74
CA ILE A 79 -5.60 -4.19 69.86
C ILE A 79 -4.36 -3.33 69.61
N SER A 80 -4.26 -2.78 68.40
CA SER A 80 -3.21 -1.84 68.04
C SER A 80 -3.77 -0.75 67.14
N ASN A 81 -3.54 0.51 67.50
CA ASN A 81 -3.96 1.67 66.71
C ASN A 81 -2.85 2.72 66.65
N ALA A 82 -2.75 3.40 65.51
CA ALA A 82 -1.87 4.54 65.32
C ALA A 82 -2.65 5.84 65.54
N TYR A 83 -2.04 6.77 66.27
CA TYR A 83 -2.59 8.09 66.56
C TYR A 83 -1.59 9.16 66.19
N ASN A 84 -2.08 10.36 65.89
CA ASN A 84 -1.26 11.53 65.67
C ASN A 84 -1.55 12.55 66.76
N PHE A 85 -0.56 12.83 67.59
CA PHE A 85 -0.64 13.83 68.65
C PHE A 85 0.15 15.07 68.26
N LYS A 86 -0.40 16.25 68.57
CA LYS A 86 0.26 17.54 68.25
C LYS A 86 1.65 17.67 68.88
N GLU A 87 1.85 17.13 70.08
CA GLU A 87 3.09 17.26 70.85
C GLU A 87 4.05 16.08 70.66
N TYR A 88 3.52 14.88 70.42
CA TYR A 88 4.30 13.63 70.40
C TYR A 88 4.40 12.97 69.02
N GLY A 89 3.80 13.57 67.99
CA GLY A 89 3.81 13.04 66.63
C GLY A 89 2.99 11.76 66.48
N HIS A 90 3.38 10.92 65.52
CA HIS A 90 2.67 9.68 65.24
C HIS A 90 3.13 8.57 66.19
N LEU A 91 2.23 8.12 67.05
CA LEU A 91 2.47 7.02 67.99
C LEU A 91 1.63 5.81 67.64
N LEU A 92 2.22 4.62 67.72
CA LEU A 92 1.52 3.35 67.68
C LEU A 92 1.32 2.86 69.10
N TYR A 93 0.06 2.80 69.55
CA TYR A 93 -0.32 2.12 70.78
C TYR A 93 -0.70 0.68 70.47
N THR A 94 -0.19 -0.24 71.28
CA THR A 94 -0.53 -1.66 71.22
C THR A 94 -0.76 -2.17 72.63
N SER A 95 -1.93 -2.77 72.88
CA SER A 95 -2.27 -3.33 74.19
C SER A 95 -2.73 -4.78 74.10
N VAL A 96 -2.36 -5.55 75.11
CA VAL A 96 -2.63 -6.98 75.27
C VAL A 96 -3.05 -7.26 76.72
N PRO A 97 -3.94 -8.23 76.98
CA PRO A 97 -4.32 -8.60 78.33
C PRO A 97 -3.12 -9.18 79.08
N LEU A 98 -2.99 -8.82 80.35
CA LEU A 98 -2.11 -9.51 81.28
C LEU A 98 -2.92 -10.64 81.93
N ILE A 99 -2.62 -11.88 81.55
CA ILE A 99 -3.33 -13.06 82.04
C ILE A 99 -2.43 -13.75 83.07
N ILE A 100 -2.88 -13.82 84.32
CA ILE A 100 -2.20 -14.51 85.41
C ILE A 100 -3.15 -15.59 85.94
N ASN A 101 -2.67 -16.84 86.06
CA ASN A 101 -3.47 -17.98 86.50
C ASN A 101 -4.81 -18.17 85.73
N GLY A 102 -4.82 -17.81 84.44
CA GLY A 102 -5.99 -17.94 83.57
C GLY A 102 -7.05 -16.84 83.73
N LYS A 103 -6.80 -15.82 84.55
CA LYS A 103 -7.65 -14.63 84.70
C LYS A 103 -6.94 -13.38 84.16
N ILE A 104 -7.72 -12.44 83.64
CA ILE A 104 -7.18 -11.16 83.16
C ILE A 104 -7.04 -10.25 84.37
N GLU A 105 -5.81 -10.10 84.87
CA GLU A 105 -5.49 -9.29 86.06
C GLU A 105 -5.04 -7.87 85.68
N GLY A 106 -5.03 -7.53 84.39
CA GLY A 106 -4.61 -6.22 83.92
C GLY A 106 -4.36 -6.16 82.41
N ALA A 107 -3.63 -5.13 81.99
CA ALA A 107 -3.22 -4.97 80.59
C ALA A 107 -1.81 -4.38 80.47
N VAL A 108 -1.09 -4.80 79.44
CA VAL A 108 0.18 -4.19 79.04
C VAL A 108 -0.08 -3.32 77.83
N LEU A 109 0.26 -2.04 77.93
CA LEU A 109 0.23 -1.07 76.85
C LEU A 109 1.66 -0.72 76.45
N THR A 110 1.92 -0.71 75.16
CA THR A 110 3.19 -0.26 74.60
C THR A 110 2.94 0.88 73.61
N SER A 111 3.76 1.92 73.66
CA SER A 111 3.67 3.07 72.75
C SER A 111 5.01 3.37 72.10
N THR A 112 5.06 3.41 70.77
CA THR A 112 6.28 3.68 70.00
C THR A 112 6.05 4.74 68.93
N SER A 113 7.04 5.59 68.66
CA SER A 113 6.95 6.57 67.56
C SER A 113 7.12 5.88 66.21
N ILE A 114 6.23 6.23 65.29
CA ILE A 114 6.23 5.77 63.89
C ILE A 114 6.46 6.93 62.91
N ASP A 115 6.94 8.09 63.38
CA ASP A 115 7.22 9.25 62.52
C ASP A 115 8.21 8.92 61.41
N ASN A 116 9.24 8.12 61.71
CA ASN A 116 10.20 7.64 60.71
C ASN A 116 9.54 6.87 59.56
N ILE A 117 8.44 6.14 59.85
CA ILE A 117 7.67 5.44 58.83
C ILE A 117 6.93 6.47 57.96
N PHE A 118 6.24 7.44 58.56
CA PHE A 118 5.53 8.48 57.83
C PHE A 118 6.45 9.36 56.97
N VAL A 119 7.61 9.75 57.49
CA VAL A 119 8.61 10.52 56.73
C VAL A 119 9.10 9.71 55.52
N ARG A 120 9.41 8.42 55.69
CA ARG A 120 9.80 7.54 54.57
C ARG A 120 8.68 7.38 53.56
N VAL A 121 7.45 7.14 54.00
CA VAL A 121 6.27 7.07 53.12
C VAL A 121 6.11 8.37 52.32
N ASN A 122 6.29 9.53 52.96
CA ASN A 122 6.21 10.81 52.27
C ASN A 122 7.35 11.03 51.26
N SER A 123 8.58 10.63 51.60
CA SER A 123 9.69 10.67 50.63
C SER A 123 9.44 9.79 49.41
N ILE A 124 8.83 8.61 49.59
CA ILE A 124 8.45 7.72 48.49
C ILE A 124 7.33 8.38 47.66
N LYS A 125 6.31 8.95 48.29
CA LYS A 125 5.24 9.68 47.59
C LYS A 125 5.80 10.82 46.74
N ASN A 126 6.73 11.62 47.28
CA ASN A 126 7.36 12.71 46.53
C ASN A 126 8.20 12.19 45.35
N ALA A 127 8.95 11.11 45.55
CA ALA A 127 9.68 10.47 44.45
C ALA A 127 8.73 9.99 43.34
N LEU A 128 7.59 9.39 43.72
CA LEU A 128 6.56 8.97 42.76
C LEU A 128 5.98 10.16 41.99
N TYR A 129 5.65 11.27 42.65
CA TYR A 129 5.16 12.47 41.97
C TYR A 129 6.17 13.02 40.95
N TRP A 130 7.45 13.05 41.29
CA TRP A 130 8.49 13.50 40.35
C TRP A 130 8.65 12.56 39.15
N ILE A 131 8.62 11.25 39.37
CA ILE A 131 8.69 10.26 38.29
C ILE A 131 7.48 10.38 37.37
N SER A 132 6.26 10.52 37.92
CA SER A 132 5.04 10.73 37.13
C SER A 132 5.08 12.03 36.34
N PHE A 133 5.61 13.10 36.92
CA PHE A 133 5.75 14.38 36.22
C PHE A 133 6.73 14.27 35.05
N LEU A 134 7.90 13.66 35.28
CA LEU A 134 8.92 13.47 34.25
C LEU A 134 8.44 12.53 33.13
N SER A 135 7.70 11.48 33.45
CA SER A 135 7.18 10.56 32.43
C SER A 135 6.15 11.24 31.51
N VAL A 136 5.28 12.10 32.04
CA VAL A 136 4.32 12.87 31.24
C VAL A 136 5.05 13.80 30.28
N ILE A 137 6.07 14.51 30.75
CA ILE A 137 6.89 15.40 29.90
C ILE A 137 7.59 14.59 28.81
N PHE A 138 8.18 13.46 29.18
CA PHE A 138 8.89 12.59 28.24
C PHE A 138 7.95 12.06 27.13
N VAL A 139 6.76 11.60 27.50
CA VAL A 139 5.74 11.15 26.54
C VAL A 139 5.30 12.29 25.63
N ALA A 140 5.13 13.50 26.15
CA ALA A 140 4.76 14.67 25.35
C ALA A 140 5.83 15.02 24.31
N ILE A 141 7.12 15.00 24.71
CA ILE A 141 8.24 15.28 23.81
C ILE A 141 8.34 14.23 22.70
N ILE A 142 8.28 12.94 23.06
CA ILE A 142 8.30 11.84 22.07
C ILE A 142 7.13 11.95 21.11
N SER A 143 5.92 12.21 21.62
CA SER A 143 4.72 12.35 20.81
C SER A 143 4.86 13.49 19.79
N PHE A 144 5.43 14.62 20.21
CA PHE A 144 5.68 15.77 19.33
C PHE A 144 6.72 15.45 18.24
N ILE A 145 7.77 14.69 18.56
CA ILE A 145 8.79 14.26 17.59
C ILE A 145 8.18 13.30 16.57
N LEU A 146 7.47 12.26 17.03
CA LEU A 146 6.83 11.28 16.15
C LEU A 146 5.79 11.94 15.24
N ALA A 147 4.97 12.87 15.77
CA ALA A 147 3.99 13.60 14.97
C ALA A 147 4.65 14.35 13.79
N ASN A 148 5.82 14.95 14.01
CA ASN A 148 6.56 15.65 12.96
C ASN A 148 7.20 14.71 11.94
N ILE A 149 7.68 13.54 12.36
CA ILE A 149 8.28 12.53 11.48
C ILE A 149 7.22 11.98 10.52
N PHE A 150 6.01 11.72 10.99
CA PHE A 150 4.95 11.15 10.15
C PHE A 150 4.15 12.19 9.35
N SER A 151 3.82 13.36 9.94
CA SER A 151 2.92 14.32 9.29
C SER A 151 3.56 15.02 8.09
N LYS A 152 4.86 15.33 8.15
CA LYS A 152 5.55 16.09 7.08
C LYS A 152 5.56 15.33 5.74
N PRO A 153 5.96 14.04 5.66
CA PRO A 153 5.86 13.26 4.42
C PRO A 153 4.43 13.20 3.87
N ILE A 154 3.43 12.96 4.72
CA ILE A 154 2.02 12.86 4.31
C ILE A 154 1.52 14.16 3.67
N GLN A 155 1.87 15.31 4.26
CA GLN A 155 1.54 16.62 3.67
C GLN A 155 2.21 16.82 2.31
N LYS A 156 3.47 16.41 2.16
CA LYS A 156 4.19 16.49 0.87
C LYS A 156 3.50 15.66 -0.22
N PHE A 157 3.12 14.41 0.08
CA PHE A 157 2.31 13.59 -0.83
C PHE A 157 0.99 14.26 -1.19
N THR A 158 0.24 14.71 -0.18
CA THR A 158 -1.07 15.33 -0.37
C THR A 158 -0.99 16.53 -1.32
N ASN A 159 0.03 17.39 -1.15
CA ASN A 159 0.22 18.55 -2.02
C ASN A 159 0.55 18.16 -3.46
N VAL A 160 1.41 17.15 -3.66
CA VAL A 160 1.74 16.66 -5.01
C VAL A 160 0.51 16.03 -5.67
N ILE A 161 -0.27 15.23 -4.94
CA ILE A 161 -1.49 14.60 -5.44
C ILE A 161 -2.55 15.64 -5.82
N LEU A 162 -2.76 16.67 -4.98
CA LEU A 162 -3.71 17.74 -5.28
C LEU A 162 -3.30 18.56 -6.52
N ASN A 163 -2.00 18.80 -6.70
CA ASN A 163 -1.50 19.45 -7.92
C ASN A 163 -1.66 18.55 -9.16
N MET A 164 -1.43 17.25 -9.01
CA MET A 164 -1.60 16.26 -10.07
C MET A 164 -3.06 16.15 -10.51
N ALA A 165 -4.00 16.18 -9.57
CA ALA A 165 -5.44 16.21 -9.85
C ALA A 165 -5.89 17.46 -10.64
N ARG A 166 -5.09 18.54 -10.62
CA ARG A 166 -5.30 19.74 -11.44
C ARG A 166 -4.65 19.65 -12.83
N GLY A 167 -4.10 18.50 -13.20
CA GLY A 167 -3.51 18.23 -14.51
C GLY A 167 -1.98 18.39 -14.60
N ASN A 168 -1.28 18.64 -13.48
CA ASN A 168 0.18 18.73 -13.49
C ASN A 168 0.84 17.37 -13.16
N LEU A 169 0.97 16.52 -14.18
CA LEU A 169 1.51 15.14 -14.05
C LEU A 169 3.05 15.07 -13.97
N ASN A 170 3.75 16.19 -14.13
CA ASN A 170 5.21 16.27 -14.14
C ASN A 170 5.84 16.35 -12.74
N GLN A 171 5.02 16.45 -11.69
CA GLN A 171 5.54 16.52 -10.33
C GLN A 171 5.99 15.14 -9.83
N ARG A 172 7.02 15.12 -8.98
CA ARG A 172 7.57 13.92 -8.37
C ARG A 172 7.68 14.11 -6.87
N VAL A 173 7.43 13.03 -6.14
CA VAL A 173 7.62 13.00 -4.70
C VAL A 173 9.05 12.54 -4.43
N GLU A 174 9.89 13.45 -3.97
CA GLU A 174 11.25 13.13 -3.53
C GLU A 174 11.27 12.95 -2.01
N ILE A 175 11.49 11.72 -1.55
CA ILE A 175 11.66 11.41 -0.13
C ILE A 175 13.02 10.76 0.04
N HIS A 176 13.89 11.41 0.81
CA HIS A 176 15.21 10.91 1.15
C HIS A 176 15.14 10.20 2.50
N SER A 177 14.44 9.06 2.52
CA SER A 177 14.40 8.14 3.66
C SER A 177 14.65 6.72 3.15
N ASN A 178 15.10 5.81 4.00
CA ASN A 178 15.30 4.40 3.65
C ASN A 178 14.16 3.51 4.18
N ASP A 179 12.98 4.10 4.39
CA ASP A 179 11.81 3.47 4.99
C ASP A 179 10.68 3.24 3.96
N GLU A 180 9.50 2.87 4.47
CA GLU A 180 8.29 2.62 3.69
C GLU A 180 7.83 3.86 2.88
N PHE A 181 8.18 5.08 3.30
CA PHE A 181 7.80 6.29 2.57
C PHE A 181 8.58 6.43 1.25
N ASN A 182 9.83 5.95 1.19
CA ASN A 182 10.58 5.95 -0.06
C ASN A 182 10.04 4.90 -1.04
N GLN A 183 9.64 3.71 -0.56
CA GLN A 183 8.96 2.74 -1.40
C GLN A 183 7.64 3.29 -1.95
N LEU A 184 6.84 3.95 -1.11
CA LEU A 184 5.61 4.63 -1.54
C LEU A 184 5.90 5.75 -2.55
N ALA A 185 6.94 6.55 -2.33
CA ALA A 185 7.34 7.62 -3.24
C ALA A 185 7.73 7.07 -4.62
N ASN A 186 8.50 5.98 -4.65
CA ASN A 186 8.89 5.32 -5.89
C ASN A 186 7.68 4.73 -6.63
N ALA A 187 6.80 4.01 -5.91
CA ALA A 187 5.57 3.48 -6.49
C ALA A 187 4.68 4.60 -7.07
N PHE A 188 4.55 5.71 -6.33
CA PHE A 188 3.81 6.88 -6.77
C PHE A 188 4.44 7.53 -8.01
N ASN A 189 5.76 7.75 -8.03
CA ASN A 189 6.46 8.35 -9.16
C ASN A 189 6.38 7.47 -10.42
N ILE A 190 6.44 6.15 -10.27
CA ILE A 190 6.20 5.20 -11.35
C ILE A 190 4.78 5.34 -11.89
N MET A 191 3.77 5.37 -11.03
CA MET A 191 2.37 5.57 -11.43
C MET A 191 2.18 6.91 -12.15
N SER A 192 2.73 7.99 -11.60
CA SER A 192 2.66 9.34 -12.19
C SER A 192 3.29 9.38 -13.58
N THR A 193 4.39 8.66 -13.78
CA THR A 193 5.05 8.57 -15.09
C THR A 193 4.21 7.78 -16.10
N LYS A 194 3.60 6.66 -15.68
CA LYS A 194 2.66 5.92 -16.54
C LYS A 194 1.44 6.77 -16.91
N LEU A 195 0.88 7.52 -15.95
CA LEU A 195 -0.27 8.39 -16.19
C LEU A 195 0.06 9.52 -17.16
N ASP A 196 1.23 10.15 -17.00
CA ASP A 196 1.73 11.18 -17.91
C ASP A 196 1.91 10.64 -19.33
N GLN A 197 2.52 9.46 -19.48
CA GLN A 197 2.65 8.77 -20.78
C GLN A 197 1.30 8.51 -21.44
N VAL A 198 0.31 8.03 -20.68
CA VAL A 198 -1.05 7.79 -21.21
C VAL A 198 -1.72 9.11 -21.63
N ASP A 199 -1.55 10.19 -20.86
CA ASP A 199 -2.11 11.50 -21.20
C ASP A 199 -1.47 12.09 -22.46
N ILE A 200 -0.14 11.97 -22.60
CA ILE A 200 0.59 12.36 -23.81
C ILE A 200 0.10 11.56 -25.02
N GLN A 201 0.08 10.22 -24.91
CA GLN A 201 -0.41 9.35 -26.00
C GLN A 201 -1.85 9.68 -26.42
N ARG A 202 -2.72 9.99 -25.45
CA ARG A 202 -4.10 10.42 -25.72
C ARG A 202 -4.14 11.75 -26.45
N LYS A 203 -3.35 12.75 -26.03
CA LYS A 203 -3.28 14.07 -26.69
C LYS A 203 -2.75 13.95 -28.11
N ASP A 204 -1.68 13.20 -28.31
CA ASP A 204 -1.08 12.95 -29.61
C ASP A 204 -2.07 12.21 -30.53
N PHE A 205 -2.80 11.24 -30.01
CA PHE A 205 -3.87 10.57 -30.74
C PHE A 205 -4.95 11.55 -31.21
N VAL A 206 -5.48 12.40 -30.34
CA VAL A 206 -6.52 13.38 -30.70
C VAL A 206 -5.99 14.39 -31.74
N ALA A 207 -4.75 14.85 -31.58
CA ALA A 207 -4.12 15.77 -32.52
C ALA A 207 -3.93 15.12 -33.90
N ASN A 208 -3.44 13.89 -33.95
CA ASN A 208 -3.21 13.15 -35.19
C ASN A 208 -4.53 12.83 -35.92
N VAL A 209 -5.56 12.37 -35.20
CA VAL A 209 -6.91 12.16 -35.76
C VAL A 209 -7.43 13.45 -36.39
N SER A 210 -7.32 14.57 -35.66
CA SER A 210 -7.79 15.86 -36.15
C SER A 210 -7.06 16.30 -37.41
N HIS A 211 -5.75 16.03 -37.51
CA HIS A 211 -4.94 16.37 -38.68
C HIS A 211 -5.28 15.49 -39.90
N GLU A 212 -5.38 14.17 -39.70
CA GLU A 212 -5.68 13.22 -40.77
C GLU A 212 -7.10 13.37 -41.32
N LEU A 213 -8.07 13.83 -40.51
CA LEU A 213 -9.42 14.16 -41.00
C LEU A 213 -9.48 15.54 -41.69
N ARG A 214 -8.72 16.53 -41.22
CA ARG A 214 -8.75 17.89 -41.80
C ARG A 214 -8.20 17.95 -43.22
N THR A 215 -7.21 17.10 -43.54
CA THR A 215 -6.56 17.07 -44.85
C THR A 215 -7.54 16.70 -45.99
N PRO A 216 -8.21 15.53 -45.98
CA PRO A 216 -9.19 15.15 -47.02
C PRO A 216 -10.35 16.14 -47.06
N LEU A 217 -10.83 16.62 -45.90
CA LEU A 217 -11.91 17.60 -45.84
C LEU A 217 -11.54 18.94 -46.51
N SER A 218 -10.29 19.38 -46.35
CA SER A 218 -9.79 20.60 -47.01
C SER A 218 -9.67 20.39 -48.52
N SER A 219 -9.23 19.22 -48.98
CA SER A 219 -9.21 18.87 -50.41
C SER A 219 -10.61 18.88 -51.01
N ILE A 220 -11.57 18.20 -50.38
CA ILE A 220 -12.98 18.17 -50.84
C ILE A 220 -13.53 19.59 -50.93
N LYS A 221 -13.28 20.42 -49.90
CA LYS A 221 -13.73 21.82 -49.90
C LYS A 221 -13.10 22.62 -51.03
N LEU A 222 -11.78 22.50 -51.26
CA LEU A 222 -11.08 23.22 -52.32
C LEU A 222 -11.57 22.80 -53.71
N LEU A 223 -11.74 21.50 -53.96
CA LEU A 223 -12.27 20.96 -55.21
C LEU A 223 -13.71 21.44 -55.45
N SER A 224 -14.55 21.38 -54.41
CA SER A 224 -15.92 21.87 -54.46
C SER A 224 -15.99 23.39 -54.71
N GLU A 225 -15.18 24.19 -54.02
CA GLU A 225 -15.10 25.64 -54.24
C GLU A 225 -14.60 25.95 -55.66
N SER A 226 -13.66 25.17 -56.18
CA SER A 226 -13.15 25.34 -57.56
C SER A 226 -14.24 25.10 -58.60
N LEU A 227 -15.11 24.10 -58.39
CA LEU A 227 -16.28 23.85 -59.24
C LEU A 227 -17.33 24.98 -59.16
N LEU A 228 -17.50 25.59 -57.99
CA LEU A 228 -18.50 26.65 -57.79
C LEU A 228 -18.09 28.01 -58.39
N HIS A 229 -16.78 28.28 -58.51
CA HIS A 229 -16.26 29.59 -58.96
C HIS A 229 -15.82 29.61 -60.44
N GLN A 230 -16.00 28.53 -61.19
CA GLN A 230 -15.70 28.50 -62.62
C GLN A 230 -16.98 28.60 -63.46
N ASP A 231 -17.07 29.65 -64.29
CA ASP A 231 -18.25 29.93 -65.13
C ASP A 231 -18.44 28.89 -66.25
N THR A 232 -17.37 28.26 -66.72
CA THR A 232 -17.39 27.18 -67.71
C THR A 232 -16.29 26.16 -67.43
N VAL A 233 -16.68 24.91 -67.13
CA VAL A 233 -15.77 23.78 -66.91
C VAL A 233 -16.04 22.73 -67.99
N ASP A 234 -15.00 22.18 -68.61
CA ASP A 234 -15.14 21.07 -69.54
C ASP A 234 -15.71 19.84 -68.79
N GLU A 235 -16.60 19.08 -69.43
CA GLU A 235 -17.26 17.90 -68.84
C GLU A 235 -16.23 16.90 -68.29
N LYS A 236 -15.08 16.80 -68.96
CA LYS A 236 -13.98 15.94 -68.54
C LYS A 236 -13.38 16.36 -67.20
N VAL A 237 -13.11 17.65 -67.01
CA VAL A 237 -12.56 18.20 -65.76
C VAL A 237 -13.58 18.12 -64.64
N TYR A 238 -14.87 18.30 -64.95
CA TYR A 238 -15.95 18.12 -63.97
C TYR A 238 -16.01 16.69 -63.43
N LYS A 239 -15.93 15.69 -64.32
CA LYS A 239 -15.88 14.26 -63.93
C LYS A 239 -14.63 13.92 -63.13
N GLU A 240 -13.48 14.50 -63.48
CA GLU A 240 -12.22 14.34 -62.75
C GLU A 240 -12.33 14.87 -61.32
N PHE A 241 -12.81 16.10 -61.13
CA PHE A 241 -12.95 16.69 -59.79
C PHE A 241 -13.97 15.94 -58.92
N LEU A 242 -15.07 15.46 -59.50
CA LEU A 242 -16.02 14.61 -58.78
C LEU A 242 -15.39 13.27 -58.37
N SER A 243 -14.59 12.67 -59.24
CA SER A 243 -13.84 11.44 -58.93
C SER A 243 -12.82 11.66 -57.81
N ASP A 244 -12.15 12.82 -57.79
CA ASP A 244 -11.21 13.19 -56.73
C ASP A 244 -11.93 13.39 -55.39
N ILE A 245 -13.09 14.06 -55.40
CA ILE A 245 -13.93 14.22 -54.20
C ILE A 245 -14.38 12.86 -53.66
N ASP A 246 -14.86 11.97 -54.53
CA ASP A 246 -15.29 10.61 -54.17
C ASP A 246 -14.14 9.81 -53.52
N SER A 247 -12.94 9.90 -54.12
CA SER A 247 -11.73 9.26 -53.59
C SER A 247 -11.34 9.78 -52.20
N GLU A 248 -11.49 11.09 -51.93
CA GLU A 248 -11.23 11.66 -50.61
C GLU A 248 -12.31 11.28 -49.58
N ILE A 249 -13.56 11.07 -50.00
CA ILE A 249 -14.63 10.52 -49.14
C ILE A 249 -14.32 9.08 -48.74
N ASP A 250 -13.93 8.23 -49.69
CA ASP A 250 -13.52 6.86 -49.43
C ASP A 250 -12.32 6.80 -48.47
N ARG A 251 -11.35 7.70 -48.65
CA ARG A 251 -10.23 7.85 -47.73
C ARG A 251 -10.69 8.20 -46.32
N LEU A 252 -11.65 9.11 -46.18
CA LEU A 252 -12.19 9.53 -44.90
C LEU A 252 -12.95 8.38 -44.21
N ASN A 253 -13.73 7.61 -44.96
CA ASN A 253 -14.40 6.41 -44.46
C ASN A 253 -13.39 5.38 -43.92
N ASN A 254 -12.31 5.11 -44.67
CA ASN A 254 -11.26 4.20 -44.22
C ASN A 254 -10.59 4.68 -42.91
N ILE A 255 -10.35 5.99 -42.75
CA ILE A 255 -9.82 6.54 -41.49
C ILE A 255 -10.79 6.31 -40.33
N ILE A 256 -12.10 6.51 -40.55
CA ILE A 256 -13.13 6.30 -39.54
C ILE A 256 -13.21 4.83 -39.14
N ASP A 257 -13.22 3.91 -40.11
CA ASP A 257 -13.30 2.47 -39.85
C ASP A 257 -12.07 1.94 -39.08
N ASP A 258 -10.88 2.43 -39.44
CA ASP A 258 -9.64 2.15 -38.70
C ASP A 258 -9.71 2.69 -37.26
N LEU A 259 -10.26 3.90 -37.08
CA LEU A 259 -10.42 4.53 -35.76
C LEU A 259 -11.39 3.74 -34.88
N LEU A 260 -12.56 3.37 -35.42
CA LEU A 260 -13.55 2.56 -34.73
C LEU A 260 -12.97 1.19 -34.37
N SER A 261 -12.24 0.57 -35.29
CA SER A 261 -11.54 -0.69 -35.03
C SER A 261 -10.58 -0.57 -33.84
N LEU A 262 -9.80 0.51 -33.74
CA LEU A 262 -8.90 0.74 -32.61
C LEU A 262 -9.65 0.95 -31.29
N VAL A 263 -10.70 1.78 -31.29
CA VAL A 263 -11.51 2.03 -30.09
C VAL A 263 -12.19 0.75 -29.61
N ASP A 264 -12.69 -0.08 -30.52
CA ASP A 264 -13.33 -1.34 -30.20
C ASP A 264 -12.31 -2.36 -29.68
N LEU A 265 -11.11 -2.45 -30.27
CA LEU A 265 -10.04 -3.31 -29.75
C LEU A 265 -9.55 -2.88 -28.35
N ASP A 266 -9.56 -1.58 -28.03
CA ASP A 266 -9.24 -1.07 -26.70
C ASP A 266 -10.36 -1.36 -25.68
N LYS A 267 -11.63 -1.43 -26.10
CA LYS A 267 -12.79 -1.82 -25.27
C LYS A 267 -12.94 -3.34 -25.10
N GLU A 268 -12.64 -4.12 -26.14
CA GLU A 268 -12.90 -5.56 -26.25
C GLU A 268 -11.78 -6.45 -25.68
N LYS A 269 -10.98 -6.00 -24.72
CA LYS A 269 -9.96 -6.85 -24.04
C LYS A 269 -10.50 -8.19 -23.48
N LEU A 270 -11.81 -8.41 -23.45
CA LEU A 270 -12.46 -9.52 -22.75
C LEU A 270 -13.46 -10.35 -23.58
N ASN A 271 -13.77 -10.02 -24.85
CA ASN A 271 -14.85 -10.68 -25.62
C ASN A 271 -14.43 -11.16 -27.03
N LEU A 272 -13.23 -11.71 -27.20
CA LEU A 272 -12.84 -12.32 -28.47
C LEU A 272 -13.71 -13.56 -28.77
N ASN A 273 -14.19 -13.69 -30.00
CA ASN A 273 -15.00 -14.83 -30.42
C ASN A 273 -14.12 -15.97 -30.91
N TYR A 274 -13.44 -16.62 -29.97
CA TYR A 274 -12.56 -17.75 -30.25
C TYR A 274 -13.30 -18.92 -30.89
N LYS A 275 -12.87 -19.27 -32.09
CA LYS A 275 -13.35 -20.43 -32.84
C LYS A 275 -12.17 -21.16 -33.46
N VAL A 276 -12.25 -22.47 -33.40
CA VAL A 276 -11.29 -23.34 -34.07
C VAL A 276 -11.33 -23.09 -35.58
N THR A 277 -10.23 -22.58 -36.12
CA THR A 277 -10.12 -22.06 -37.49
C THR A 277 -8.92 -22.68 -38.19
N TYR A 278 -9.14 -23.20 -39.41
CA TYR A 278 -8.09 -23.65 -40.31
C TYR A 278 -7.41 -22.45 -40.97
N ILE A 279 -6.16 -22.20 -40.63
CA ILE A 279 -5.41 -21.02 -41.09
C ILE A 279 -5.14 -21.08 -42.59
N ASN A 280 -4.92 -22.27 -43.14
CA ASN A 280 -4.74 -22.47 -44.58
C ASN A 280 -5.96 -21.96 -45.38
N HIS A 281 -7.18 -22.35 -44.99
CA HIS A 281 -8.41 -21.89 -45.64
C HIS A 281 -8.68 -20.39 -45.45
N LEU A 282 -8.26 -19.84 -44.30
CA LEU A 282 -8.34 -18.41 -44.08
C LEU A 282 -7.42 -17.65 -45.04
N LEU A 283 -6.18 -18.09 -45.18
CA LEU A 283 -5.20 -17.49 -46.10
C LEU A 283 -5.63 -17.63 -47.55
N GLU A 284 -6.09 -18.80 -48.00
CA GLU A 284 -6.62 -19.01 -49.35
C GLU A 284 -7.71 -17.98 -49.70
N LYS A 285 -8.66 -17.76 -48.78
CA LYS A 285 -9.74 -16.79 -48.96
C LYS A 285 -9.22 -15.35 -49.01
N ILE A 286 -8.24 -15.01 -48.18
CA ILE A 286 -7.62 -13.67 -48.18
C ILE A 286 -6.86 -13.42 -49.48
N ILE A 287 -6.03 -14.35 -49.91
CA ILE A 287 -5.24 -14.26 -51.15
C ILE A 287 -6.17 -14.13 -52.35
N SER A 288 -7.22 -14.94 -52.44
CA SER A 288 -8.21 -14.83 -53.52
C SER A 288 -8.92 -13.47 -53.55
N ARG A 289 -9.13 -12.85 -52.38
CA ARG A 289 -9.74 -11.51 -52.29
C ARG A 289 -8.79 -10.39 -52.69
N LEU A 290 -7.49 -10.53 -52.40
CA LEU A 290 -6.46 -9.53 -52.70
C LEU A 290 -5.87 -9.68 -54.11
N LYS A 291 -6.10 -10.82 -54.78
CA LYS A 291 -5.61 -11.11 -56.11
C LYS A 291 -5.97 -10.05 -57.18
N PRO A 292 -7.21 -9.52 -57.25
CA PRO A 292 -7.54 -8.47 -58.22
C PRO A 292 -6.71 -7.20 -58.00
N ILE A 293 -6.43 -6.83 -56.74
CA ILE A 293 -5.66 -5.64 -56.37
C ILE A 293 -4.18 -5.82 -56.76
N SER A 294 -3.62 -7.03 -56.59
CA SER A 294 -2.26 -7.31 -57.06
C SER A 294 -2.18 -7.34 -58.59
N GLU A 295 -3.19 -7.86 -59.27
CA GLU A 295 -3.24 -7.94 -60.75
C GLU A 295 -3.31 -6.56 -61.40
N GLU A 296 -4.08 -5.63 -60.82
CA GLU A 296 -4.14 -4.22 -61.28
C GLU A 296 -2.75 -3.57 -61.33
N LYS A 297 -1.86 -3.98 -60.43
CA LYS A 297 -0.48 -3.47 -60.30
C LYS A 297 0.58 -4.38 -60.92
N ASN A 298 0.16 -5.45 -61.63
CA ASN A 298 1.03 -6.49 -62.17
C ASN A 298 1.97 -7.12 -61.12
N ILE A 299 1.49 -7.36 -59.90
CA ILE A 299 2.27 -8.01 -58.83
C ILE A 299 1.92 -9.49 -58.75
N GLU A 300 2.95 -10.34 -58.69
CA GLU A 300 2.78 -11.79 -58.51
C GLU A 300 2.54 -12.11 -57.03
N LEU A 301 1.30 -12.45 -56.67
CA LEU A 301 0.90 -12.84 -55.32
C LEU A 301 0.88 -14.37 -55.17
N ASN A 302 1.89 -14.92 -54.50
CA ASN A 302 2.11 -16.35 -54.34
C ASN A 302 1.76 -16.83 -52.93
N TYR A 303 1.05 -17.96 -52.82
CA TYR A 303 0.76 -18.62 -51.55
C TYR A 303 1.42 -20.01 -51.50
N ILE A 304 2.24 -20.24 -50.48
CA ILE A 304 3.00 -21.47 -50.27
C ILE A 304 2.56 -22.10 -48.94
N GLU A 305 1.80 -23.18 -49.02
CA GLU A 305 1.38 -23.97 -47.86
C GLU A 305 2.41 -25.07 -47.55
N LYS A 306 3.08 -24.99 -46.39
CA LYS A 306 3.99 -26.05 -45.92
C LYS A 306 3.39 -26.92 -44.82
N ALA A 307 2.32 -26.46 -44.18
CA ALA A 307 1.64 -27.17 -43.09
C ALA A 307 0.15 -26.81 -43.03
N LYS A 308 -0.66 -27.77 -42.57
CA LYS A 308 -2.07 -27.55 -42.23
C LYS A 308 -2.17 -27.22 -40.76
N ILE A 309 -2.63 -26.02 -40.44
CA ILE A 309 -2.62 -25.49 -39.08
C ILE A 309 -4.03 -25.11 -38.65
N GLN A 310 -4.41 -25.57 -37.46
CA GLN A 310 -5.68 -25.27 -36.82
C GLN A 310 -5.41 -24.55 -35.50
N LEU A 311 -6.04 -23.38 -35.31
CA LEU A 311 -5.87 -22.56 -34.10
C LEU A 311 -7.23 -22.15 -33.55
N ASN A 312 -7.32 -22.00 -32.23
CA ASN A 312 -8.46 -21.36 -31.59
C ASN A 312 -8.26 -19.84 -31.59
N ILE A 313 -8.93 -19.13 -32.50
CA ILE A 313 -8.72 -17.68 -32.72
C ILE A 313 -10.05 -16.98 -33.06
N ASP A 314 -10.10 -15.65 -32.93
CA ASP A 314 -11.13 -14.86 -33.57
C ASP A 314 -10.82 -14.72 -35.07
N LYS A 315 -11.51 -15.53 -35.88
CA LYS A 315 -11.33 -15.56 -37.34
C LYS A 315 -11.43 -14.18 -37.97
N ASN A 316 -12.38 -13.34 -37.56
CA ASN A 316 -12.63 -12.06 -38.23
C ASN A 316 -11.51 -11.05 -37.93
N LYS A 317 -11.06 -10.99 -36.68
CA LYS A 317 -9.96 -10.11 -36.29
C LYS A 317 -8.64 -10.56 -36.92
N ILE A 318 -8.31 -11.85 -36.85
CA ILE A 318 -7.09 -12.37 -37.51
C ILE A 318 -7.12 -12.14 -39.02
N GLN A 319 -8.28 -12.30 -39.67
CA GLN A 319 -8.44 -11.96 -41.08
C GLN A 319 -8.09 -10.49 -41.36
N GLN A 320 -8.57 -9.56 -40.53
CA GLN A 320 -8.27 -8.14 -40.64
C GLN A 320 -6.77 -7.85 -40.48
N ALA A 321 -6.11 -8.45 -39.48
CA ALA A 321 -4.67 -8.27 -39.27
C ALA A 321 -3.83 -8.74 -40.47
N ILE A 322 -4.15 -9.93 -41.00
CA ILE A 322 -3.44 -10.49 -42.16
C ILE A 322 -3.70 -9.65 -43.42
N ILE A 323 -4.95 -9.23 -43.66
CA ILE A 323 -5.29 -8.35 -44.78
C ILE A 323 -4.48 -7.06 -44.71
N ASN A 324 -4.37 -6.42 -43.55
CA ASN A 324 -3.62 -5.17 -43.38
C ASN A 324 -2.14 -5.33 -43.77
N ILE A 325 -1.52 -6.47 -43.44
CA ILE A 325 -0.10 -6.71 -43.72
C ILE A 325 0.11 -7.07 -45.21
N ILE A 326 -0.70 -7.98 -45.78
CA ILE A 326 -0.58 -8.36 -47.19
C ILE A 326 -0.92 -7.17 -48.11
N HIS A 327 -1.94 -6.38 -47.76
CA HIS A 327 -2.30 -5.19 -48.51
C HIS A 327 -1.15 -4.15 -48.49
N ASN A 328 -0.46 -3.98 -47.36
CA ASN A 328 0.74 -3.15 -47.31
C ASN A 328 1.87 -3.71 -48.19
N ALA A 329 2.09 -5.03 -48.19
CA ALA A 329 3.07 -5.66 -49.07
C ALA A 329 2.76 -5.36 -50.56
N ILE A 330 1.51 -5.53 -51.01
CA ILE A 330 1.10 -5.21 -52.40
C ILE A 330 1.28 -3.70 -52.69
N LYS A 331 0.92 -2.86 -51.73
CA LYS A 331 0.96 -1.40 -51.87
C LYS A 331 2.37 -0.86 -52.05
N TYR A 332 3.35 -1.36 -51.29
CA TYR A 332 4.73 -0.85 -51.30
C TYR A 332 5.68 -1.61 -52.22
N THR A 333 5.19 -2.68 -52.85
CA THR A 333 5.86 -3.37 -53.96
C THR A 333 5.73 -2.58 -55.26
N HIS A 334 6.82 -2.58 -56.04
CA HIS A 334 6.88 -1.98 -57.36
C HIS A 334 6.02 -2.77 -58.37
N GLU A 335 5.65 -2.15 -59.49
CA GLU A 335 5.01 -2.87 -60.60
C GLU A 335 5.93 -4.01 -61.09
N ASN A 336 5.35 -5.17 -61.44
CA ASN A 336 6.08 -6.40 -61.78
C ASN A 336 6.89 -6.99 -60.61
N GLY A 337 6.60 -6.59 -59.37
CA GLY A 337 7.16 -7.20 -58.19
C GLY A 337 6.45 -8.50 -57.78
N ASN A 338 6.85 -9.03 -56.62
CA ASN A 338 6.33 -10.29 -56.08
C ASN A 338 6.07 -10.15 -54.58
N VAL A 339 4.99 -10.78 -54.13
CA VAL A 339 4.63 -10.93 -52.72
C VAL A 339 4.39 -12.41 -52.45
N ASP A 340 5.20 -13.00 -51.57
CA ASP A 340 5.10 -14.39 -51.15
C ASP A 340 4.46 -14.47 -49.75
N VAL A 341 3.42 -15.30 -49.62
CA VAL A 341 2.79 -15.63 -48.33
C VAL A 341 3.03 -17.11 -48.03
N ILE A 342 3.75 -17.40 -46.96
CA ILE A 342 4.19 -18.75 -46.59
C ILE A 342 3.61 -19.11 -45.23
N LEU A 343 2.89 -20.25 -45.16
CA LEU A 343 2.39 -20.80 -43.91
C LEU A 343 3.23 -22.01 -43.49
N TYR A 344 3.82 -21.94 -42.30
CA TYR A 344 4.54 -23.04 -41.67
C TYR A 344 4.41 -22.98 -40.15
N SER A 345 4.91 -23.98 -39.44
CA SER A 345 4.94 -24.01 -37.97
C SER A 345 6.35 -24.31 -37.47
N ASP A 346 6.69 -23.77 -36.30
CA ASP A 346 7.75 -24.29 -35.45
C ASP A 346 7.15 -25.10 -34.29
N ASN A 347 7.97 -25.57 -33.35
CA ASN A 347 7.51 -26.40 -32.22
C ASN A 347 6.54 -25.68 -31.25
N LYS A 348 6.40 -24.36 -31.32
CA LYS A 348 5.62 -23.55 -30.37
C LYS A 348 4.58 -22.66 -31.04
N ASN A 349 4.78 -22.29 -32.31
CA ASN A 349 4.00 -21.28 -33.00
C ASN A 349 3.66 -21.68 -34.44
N ALA A 350 2.48 -21.27 -34.88
CA ALA A 350 2.14 -21.11 -36.28
C ALA A 350 2.77 -19.80 -36.79
N ILE A 351 3.42 -19.86 -37.95
CA ILE A 351 4.11 -18.72 -38.55
C ILE A 351 3.53 -18.44 -39.94
N ILE A 352 3.07 -17.21 -40.12
CA ILE A 352 2.68 -16.64 -41.41
C ILE A 352 3.80 -15.66 -41.82
N GLU A 353 4.64 -16.07 -42.76
CA GLU A 353 5.65 -15.20 -43.37
C GLU A 353 5.04 -14.49 -44.58
N ILE A 354 5.10 -13.16 -44.59
CA ILE A 354 4.68 -12.31 -45.71
C ILE A 354 5.92 -11.55 -46.16
N LYS A 355 6.38 -11.84 -47.38
CA LYS A 355 7.60 -11.30 -47.95
C LYS A 355 7.28 -10.53 -49.22
N ASP A 356 7.81 -9.33 -49.34
CA ASP A 356 7.78 -8.54 -50.56
C ASP A 356 9.18 -8.19 -51.06
N ASN A 357 9.27 -7.73 -52.31
CA ASN A 357 10.47 -7.18 -52.94
C ASN A 357 10.34 -5.68 -53.24
N GLY A 358 9.60 -4.95 -52.41
CA GLY A 358 9.33 -3.53 -52.58
C GLY A 358 10.46 -2.61 -52.11
N ILE A 359 10.08 -1.36 -51.79
CA ILE A 359 10.99 -0.30 -51.37
C ILE A 359 11.76 -0.58 -50.07
N GLY A 360 11.25 -1.48 -49.24
CA GLY A 360 11.77 -1.75 -47.89
C GLY A 360 11.56 -0.59 -46.91
N ILE A 361 11.97 -0.81 -45.67
CA ILE A 361 11.82 0.10 -44.54
C ILE A 361 13.23 0.41 -43.98
N PRO A 362 13.59 1.69 -43.76
CA PRO A 362 14.85 2.05 -43.11
C PRO A 362 14.94 1.50 -41.68
N GLU A 363 16.14 1.09 -41.26
CA GLU A 363 16.37 0.46 -39.95
C GLU A 363 15.88 1.32 -38.78
N LYS A 364 16.12 2.63 -38.85
CA LYS A 364 15.66 3.63 -37.86
C LYS A 364 14.14 3.68 -37.68
N ASP A 365 13.37 3.25 -38.68
CA ASP A 365 11.92 3.38 -38.70
C ASP A 365 11.23 2.05 -38.31
N LEU A 366 11.97 0.92 -38.30
CA LEU A 366 11.44 -0.42 -37.99
C LEU A 366 10.81 -0.51 -36.60
N GLU A 367 11.35 0.22 -35.62
CA GLU A 367 10.81 0.23 -34.24
C GLU A 367 9.48 1.01 -34.15
N HIS A 368 9.24 1.92 -35.10
CA HIS A 368 8.12 2.86 -35.05
C HIS A 368 6.96 2.48 -35.99
N ILE A 369 7.12 1.52 -36.90
CA ILE A 369 6.07 1.19 -37.91
C ILE A 369 4.76 0.66 -37.31
N PHE A 370 4.78 0.21 -36.05
CA PHE A 370 3.60 -0.23 -35.32
C PHE A 370 2.96 0.88 -34.48
N GLU A 371 3.57 2.06 -34.41
CA GLU A 371 2.99 3.24 -33.77
C GLU A 371 1.80 3.77 -34.58
N ARG A 372 0.79 4.27 -33.87
CA ARG A 372 -0.43 4.81 -34.48
C ARG A 372 -0.08 6.06 -35.30
N PHE A 373 -0.59 6.14 -36.53
CA PHE A 373 -0.37 7.25 -37.48
C PHE A 373 1.08 7.41 -37.96
N TYR A 374 1.98 6.48 -37.62
CA TYR A 374 3.36 6.55 -38.05
C TYR A 374 3.52 6.18 -39.53
N ARG A 375 4.36 6.93 -40.24
CA ARG A 375 4.64 6.76 -41.68
C ARG A 375 6.08 7.14 -41.96
N VAL A 376 6.81 6.26 -42.66
CA VAL A 376 8.23 6.42 -43.04
C VAL A 376 8.47 7.70 -43.86
N ASP A 377 7.59 8.04 -44.81
CA ASP A 377 7.73 9.23 -45.66
C ASP A 377 6.44 10.05 -45.74
N LYS A 378 6.34 11.15 -44.97
CA LYS A 378 5.15 12.03 -44.91
C LYS A 378 4.85 12.79 -46.22
N ALA A 379 5.87 13.04 -47.06
CA ALA A 379 5.74 13.82 -48.29
C ALA A 379 5.39 12.97 -49.53
N ARG A 380 5.96 11.76 -49.63
CA ARG A 380 5.81 10.87 -50.81
C ARG A 380 4.57 9.99 -50.78
N THR A 381 4.03 9.71 -49.58
CA THR A 381 2.90 8.79 -49.40
C THR A 381 1.52 9.46 -49.34
N ARG A 382 1.40 10.80 -49.48
CA ARG A 382 0.07 11.44 -49.61
C ARG A 382 -0.68 10.89 -50.84
N ASN A 383 0.03 10.58 -51.91
CA ASN A 383 -0.55 10.02 -53.14
C ASN A 383 -0.91 8.52 -53.03
N THR A 384 -0.41 7.80 -52.02
CA THR A 384 -0.69 6.37 -51.85
C THR A 384 -1.74 6.08 -50.76
N GLY A 385 -2.30 7.10 -50.09
CA GLY A 385 -3.54 6.95 -49.31
C GLY A 385 -3.48 6.11 -48.01
N GLY A 386 -2.30 5.89 -47.41
CA GLY A 386 -2.22 5.12 -46.15
C GLY A 386 -2.62 5.93 -44.92
N THR A 387 -3.48 5.39 -44.06
CA THR A 387 -3.92 6.01 -42.78
C THR A 387 -2.82 5.97 -41.70
N GLY A 388 -1.86 5.05 -41.81
CA GLY A 388 -0.86 4.78 -40.77
C GLY A 388 -1.43 4.03 -39.56
N LEU A 389 -2.66 3.51 -39.65
CA LEU A 389 -3.31 2.75 -38.57
C LEU A 389 -3.27 1.24 -38.80
N GLY A 390 -3.24 0.79 -40.06
CA GLY A 390 -3.34 -0.64 -40.41
C GLY A 390 -2.34 -1.57 -39.71
N LEU A 391 -1.04 -1.19 -39.63
CA LEU A 391 -0.03 -2.01 -38.94
C LEU A 391 -0.22 -2.01 -37.41
N SER A 392 -0.61 -0.87 -36.83
CA SER A 392 -0.91 -0.78 -35.40
C SER A 392 -2.12 -1.65 -35.01
N ILE A 393 -3.16 -1.67 -35.86
CA ILE A 393 -4.34 -2.54 -35.71
C ILE A 393 -3.92 -4.01 -35.81
N ALA A 394 -3.13 -4.37 -36.82
CA ALA A 394 -2.65 -5.74 -36.98
C ALA A 394 -1.84 -6.19 -35.77
N ASN A 395 -0.92 -5.36 -35.29
CA ASN A 395 -0.11 -5.67 -34.10
C ASN A 395 -0.98 -5.86 -32.84
N GLN A 396 -1.97 -4.99 -32.64
CA GLN A 396 -2.88 -5.08 -31.50
C GLN A 396 -3.73 -6.36 -31.55
N ILE A 397 -4.26 -6.72 -32.72
CA ILE A 397 -5.02 -7.96 -32.92
C ILE A 397 -4.14 -9.18 -32.62
N ILE A 398 -2.92 -9.24 -33.16
CA ILE A 398 -2.02 -10.38 -32.94
C ILE A 398 -1.63 -10.48 -31.46
N THR A 399 -1.35 -9.34 -30.80
CA THR A 399 -1.05 -9.30 -29.37
C THR A 399 -2.23 -9.79 -28.52
N LEU A 400 -3.47 -9.42 -28.86
CA LEU A 400 -4.68 -9.92 -28.20
C LEU A 400 -4.85 -11.45 -28.32
N HIS A 401 -4.27 -12.05 -29.36
CA HIS A 401 -4.21 -13.51 -29.55
C HIS A 401 -2.92 -14.13 -28.98
N GLN A 402 -2.21 -13.42 -28.10
CA GLN A 402 -0.94 -13.86 -27.49
C GLN A 402 0.17 -14.15 -28.50
N GLY A 403 0.05 -13.62 -29.72
CA GLY A 403 1.05 -13.72 -30.77
C GLY A 403 2.03 -12.56 -30.76
N ASN A 404 2.96 -12.59 -31.71
CA ASN A 404 3.92 -11.52 -31.96
C ASN A 404 4.11 -11.27 -33.46
N ILE A 405 4.41 -10.04 -33.86
CA ILE A 405 4.81 -9.70 -35.23
C ILE A 405 6.28 -9.29 -35.22
N GLU A 406 7.11 -9.98 -36.00
CA GLU A 406 8.50 -9.56 -36.26
C GLU A 406 8.64 -9.04 -37.68
N VAL A 407 9.50 -8.04 -37.86
CA VAL A 407 9.77 -7.43 -39.15
C VAL A 407 11.27 -7.46 -39.45
N LYS A 408 11.63 -7.79 -40.68
CA LYS A 408 12.98 -7.62 -41.24
C LYS A 408 12.86 -6.91 -42.56
N SER A 409 13.60 -5.83 -42.76
CA SER A 409 13.57 -5.11 -44.02
C SER A 409 14.93 -4.53 -44.35
N GLU A 410 15.20 -4.42 -45.64
CA GLU A 410 16.35 -3.69 -46.16
C GLU A 410 15.89 -2.81 -47.32
N ILE A 411 16.37 -1.58 -47.35
CA ILE A 411 15.98 -0.58 -48.36
C ILE A 411 16.27 -1.15 -49.77
N ASN A 412 15.29 -1.04 -50.66
CA ASN A 412 15.28 -1.55 -52.04
C ASN A 412 15.43 -3.08 -52.19
N LYS A 413 15.32 -3.85 -51.11
CA LYS A 413 15.24 -5.32 -51.17
C LYS A 413 13.88 -5.87 -50.74
N GLY A 414 13.07 -5.04 -50.08
CA GLY A 414 11.72 -5.36 -49.61
C GLY A 414 11.63 -5.61 -48.11
N THR A 415 10.47 -6.07 -47.68
CA THR A 415 10.14 -6.32 -46.27
C THR A 415 9.67 -7.75 -46.06
N LYS A 416 9.96 -8.29 -44.88
CA LYS A 416 9.46 -9.58 -44.40
C LYS A 416 8.78 -9.39 -43.06
N PHE A 417 7.50 -9.73 -43.00
CA PHE A 417 6.75 -9.83 -41.75
C PHE A 417 6.59 -11.28 -41.35
N TYR A 418 6.76 -11.56 -40.07
CA TYR A 418 6.54 -12.86 -39.45
C TYR A 418 5.45 -12.72 -38.39
N ILE A 419 4.24 -13.20 -38.69
CA ILE A 419 3.16 -13.27 -37.71
C ILE A 419 3.28 -14.62 -37.00
N LYS A 420 3.55 -14.60 -35.70
CA LYS A 420 3.69 -15.78 -34.86
C LYS A 420 2.48 -15.90 -33.96
N LEU A 421 1.73 -16.99 -34.08
CA LEU A 421 0.59 -17.30 -33.21
C LEU A 421 0.90 -18.58 -32.42
N PRO A 422 0.71 -18.60 -31.09
CA PRO A 422 1.01 -19.79 -30.30
C PRO A 422 0.13 -20.97 -30.72
N LEU A 423 0.73 -22.15 -30.85
CA LEU A 423 0.00 -23.39 -31.02
C LEU A 423 -0.55 -23.81 -29.65
N ASP A 424 -1.84 -24.15 -29.59
CA ASP A 424 -2.38 -24.81 -28.40
C ASP A 424 -1.68 -26.17 -28.24
N ASN A 425 -1.05 -26.41 -27.08
CA ASN A 425 -0.36 -27.67 -26.73
C ASN A 425 -1.28 -28.93 -26.75
N ASN A 426 -2.55 -28.79 -27.15
CA ASN A 426 -3.55 -29.86 -27.18
C ASN A 426 -4.04 -30.23 -28.58
N VAL A 427 -3.44 -29.71 -29.66
CA VAL A 427 -3.73 -30.19 -31.02
C VAL A 427 -2.56 -31.07 -31.47
N SER A 428 -2.70 -32.37 -31.24
CA SER A 428 -1.86 -33.42 -31.80
C SER A 428 -1.79 -33.26 -33.31
N LEU A 429 -0.59 -32.98 -33.81
CA LEU A 429 -0.23 -33.16 -35.21
C LEU A 429 -0.12 -34.66 -35.46
N ASP A 430 -1.23 -35.28 -35.87
CA ASP A 430 -1.25 -36.61 -36.49
C ASP A 430 -1.35 -36.49 -38.02
#